data_AF-A0A6J4KTW5-F1
#
_entry.id   AF-A0A6J4KTW5-F1
#
_cell.length_a   1.000
_cell.length_b   1.000
_cell.length_c   1.000
_cell.angle_alpha   90.00
_cell.angle_beta   90.00
_cell.angle_gamma   90.00
#
_symmetry.space_group_name_H-M   'P 1'
#
loop_
_entity.id
_entity.type
_entity.pdbx_description
1 polymer ?
#
loop_
_entity_poly.entity_id
_entity_poly.type
_entity_poly.pdbx_seq_one_letter_code
_entity_poly.pdbx_strand_id
1 'polypeptide(L)' 'MQSNNFYADSLQFYRKQISNIPLLSQAEVLRCAQQVQRMRSLHQLSQELSQTLAQEPSVAQWAITAQLSETVLKSA' A
#
# COMPACT_ATOMS: atom_id res chain seq x y z
N MET A 1 -36.31 -16.40 -12.59
CA MET A 1 -35.79 -15.02 -12.54
C MET A 1 -35.54 -14.64 -11.09
N GLN A 2 -34.33 -14.88 -10.55
CA GLN A 2 -33.98 -14.66 -9.13
C GLN A 2 -32.63 -13.93 -8.96
N SER A 3 -32.07 -13.37 -10.03
CA SER A 3 -30.78 -12.69 -9.99
C SER A 3 -30.84 -11.28 -9.39
N ASN A 4 -32.00 -10.60 -9.44
CA ASN A 4 -32.09 -9.18 -9.07
C ASN A 4 -31.92 -8.92 -7.55
N ASN A 5 -32.22 -9.90 -6.71
CA ASN A 5 -32.15 -9.74 -5.26
C ASN A 5 -30.71 -9.84 -4.72
N PHE A 6 -29.90 -10.74 -5.28
CA PHE A 6 -28.52 -10.96 -4.84
C PHE A 6 -27.60 -9.74 -5.09
N TYR A 7 -27.80 -9.05 -6.21
CA TYR A 7 -27.07 -7.82 -6.51
C TYR A 7 -27.49 -6.67 -5.59
N ALA A 8 -28.79 -6.55 -5.29
CA ALA A 8 -29.30 -5.53 -4.36
C ALA A 8 -28.75 -5.75 -2.94
N ASP A 9 -28.76 -6.99 -2.46
CA ASP A 9 -28.22 -7.36 -1.15
C ASP A 9 -26.69 -7.16 -1.08
N SER A 10 -25.97 -7.47 -2.17
CA SER A 10 -24.52 -7.24 -2.29
C SER A 10 -24.17 -5.75 -2.32
N LEU A 11 -24.91 -4.92 -3.07
CA LEU A 11 -24.74 -3.47 -3.10
C LEU A 11 -25.03 -2.85 -1.73
N GLN A 12 -26.07 -3.33 -1.05
CA GLN A 12 -26.43 -2.87 0.29
C GLN A 12 -25.40 -3.28 1.34
N PHE A 13 -24.84 -4.49 1.22
CA PHE A 13 -23.71 -4.93 2.01
C PHE A 13 -22.48 -4.05 1.77
N TYR A 14 -22.08 -3.82 0.50
CA TYR A 14 -20.94 -2.97 0.15
C TYR A 14 -21.13 -1.54 0.67
N ARG A 15 -22.33 -0.97 0.53
CA ARG A 15 -22.68 0.36 1.06
C ARG A 15 -22.47 0.42 2.58
N LYS A 16 -22.93 -0.60 3.31
CA LYS A 16 -22.76 -0.70 4.76
C LYS A 16 -21.28 -0.82 5.15
N GLN A 17 -20.48 -1.52 4.35
CA GLN A 17 -19.04 -1.62 4.59
C GLN A 17 -18.35 -0.27 4.39
N ILE A 18 -18.59 0.44 3.28
CA ILE A 18 -17.94 1.73 3.01
C ILE A 18 -18.46 2.86 3.91
N SER A 19 -19.72 2.80 4.36
CA SER A 19 -20.29 3.83 5.24
C SER A 19 -19.66 3.84 6.63
N ASN A 20 -19.02 2.74 7.05
CA ASN A 20 -18.35 2.63 8.33
C ASN A 20 -16.92 3.20 8.30
N ILE A 21 -16.43 3.64 7.13
CA ILE A 21 -15.08 4.18 6.99
C ILE A 21 -15.13 5.68 7.30
N PRO A 22 -14.41 6.16 8.33
CA PRO A 22 -14.37 7.58 8.65
C PRO A 22 -13.69 8.37 7.53
N LEU A 23 -14.21 9.57 7.27
CA LEU A 23 -13.61 10.49 6.32
C LEU A 23 -12.27 11.00 6.87
N LEU A 24 -11.26 11.04 6.00
CA LEU A 24 -9.95 11.57 6.35
C LEU A 24 -10.00 13.10 6.38
N SER A 25 -9.35 13.70 7.38
CA SER A 25 -9.03 15.12 7.37
C SER A 25 -7.97 15.44 6.32
N GLN A 26 -7.87 16.71 5.92
CA GLN A 26 -6.86 17.17 4.96
C GLN A 26 -5.42 16.80 5.41
N ALA A 27 -5.14 16.88 6.71
CA ALA A 27 -3.85 16.53 7.29
C ALA A 27 -3.55 15.03 7.17
N GLU A 28 -4.55 14.18 7.41
CA GLU A 28 -4.41 12.73 7.26
C GLU A 28 -4.25 12.32 5.81
N VAL A 29 -4.98 12.95 4.89
CA VAL A 29 -4.80 12.75 3.43
C VAL A 29 -3.37 13.09 3.03
N LEU A 30 -2.84 14.23 3.47
CA LEU A 30 -1.47 14.63 3.17
C LEU A 30 -0.44 13.64 3.73
N ARG A 31 -0.64 13.19 4.97
CA ARG A 31 0.22 12.18 5.62
C ARG A 31 0.20 10.86 4.85
N CYS A 32 -0.98 10.37 4.47
CA CYS A 32 -1.13 9.14 3.68
C CYS A 32 -0.49 9.29 2.30
N ALA A 33 -0.66 10.42 1.63
CA ALA A 33 -0.04 10.70 0.33
C ALA A 33 1.49 10.64 0.42
N GLN A 34 2.08 11.26 1.45
CA GLN A 34 3.52 11.20 1.71
C GLN A 34 4.00 9.76 2.00
N GLN A 35 3.23 9.00 2.78
CA GLN A 35 3.55 7.60 3.08
C GLN A 35 3.53 6.74 1.82
N VAL A 36 2.48 6.84 1.00
CA VAL A 36 2.38 6.10 -0.26
C VAL A 36 3.50 6.48 -1.21
N GLN A 37 3.84 7.77 -1.31
CA GLN A 37 4.95 8.22 -2.17
C GLN A 37 6.28 7.58 -1.74
N ARG A 38 6.58 7.56 -0.43
CA ARG A 38 7.78 6.90 0.11
C ARG A 38 7.79 5.40 -0.17
N MET A 39 6.67 4.72 0.08
CA MET A 39 6.54 3.28 -0.18
C MET A 39 6.71 2.94 -1.67
N ARG A 40 6.18 3.77 -2.57
CA ARG A 40 6.36 3.61 -4.02
C ARG A 40 7.82 3.75 -4.43
N SER A 41 8.53 4.75 -3.92
CA SER A 41 9.96 4.93 -4.19
C SER A 41 10.79 3.75 -3.68
N LEU A 42 10.51 3.26 -2.46
CA LEU A 42 11.17 2.06 -1.92
C LEU A 42 10.90 0.83 -2.79
N HIS A 43 9.65 0.58 -3.14
CA HIS A 43 9.25 -0.55 -3.96
C HIS A 43 9.90 -0.50 -5.34
N GLN A 44 9.96 0.68 -5.97
CA GLN A 44 10.65 0.86 -7.25
C GLN A 44 12.14 0.52 -7.11
N LEU A 45 12.81 1.01 -6.06
CA LEU A 45 14.21 0.68 -5.79
C LEU A 45 14.41 -0.84 -5.60
N SER A 46 13.46 -1.51 -4.94
CA SER A 46 13.50 -2.98 -4.80
C SER A 46 13.43 -3.69 -6.14
N GLN A 47 12.57 -3.21 -7.04
CA GLN A 47 12.39 -3.78 -8.36
C GLN A 47 13.64 -3.57 -9.22
N GLU A 48 14.24 -2.38 -9.17
CA GLU A 48 15.51 -2.07 -9.85
C GLU A 48 16.65 -2.95 -9.32
N LEU A 49 16.72 -3.14 -8.00
CA LEU A 49 17.71 -4.04 -7.37
C LEU A 49 17.48 -5.50 -7.75
N SER A 50 16.22 -5.96 -7.75
CA SER A 50 15.88 -7.33 -8.13
C SER A 50 16.21 -7.60 -9.60
N GLN A 51 16.01 -6.63 -10.48
CA GLN A 51 16.41 -6.71 -11.89
C GLN A 51 17.94 -6.75 -12.04
N THR A 52 18.67 -5.99 -11.22
CA THR A 52 20.14 -5.93 -11.28
C THR A 52 20.79 -7.20 -10.71
N LEU A 53 20.22 -7.76 -9.64
CA LEU A 53 20.76 -8.91 -8.93
C LEU A 53 20.19 -10.26 -9.43
N ALA A 54 19.17 -10.22 -10.29
CA ALA A 54 18.40 -11.40 -10.75
C ALA A 54 17.85 -12.28 -9.60
N GLN A 55 17.75 -11.71 -8.39
CA GLN A 55 17.30 -12.35 -7.16
C GLN A 55 16.57 -11.32 -6.29
N GLU A 56 15.77 -11.80 -5.33
CA GLU A 56 15.13 -10.93 -4.35
C GLU A 56 16.21 -10.22 -3.47
N PRO A 57 16.23 -8.88 -3.42
CA PRO A 57 17.27 -8.14 -2.71
C PRO A 57 17.15 -8.38 -1.20
N SER A 58 18.29 -8.65 -0.55
CA SER A 58 18.32 -8.76 0.92
C SER A 58 17.98 -7.43 1.58
N VAL A 59 17.33 -7.47 2.76
CA VAL A 59 16.94 -6.28 3.54
C VAL A 59 18.13 -5.33 3.77
N ALA A 60 19.33 -5.89 3.96
CA ALA A 60 20.57 -5.12 4.13
C ALA A 60 20.98 -4.38 2.84
N GLN A 61 20.88 -5.03 1.68
CA GLN A 61 21.19 -4.41 0.39
C GLN A 61 20.18 -3.33 0.04
N TRP A 62 18.90 -3.58 0.32
CA TRP A 62 17.84 -2.61 0.09
C TRP A 62 17.97 -1.38 1.00
N ALA A 63 18.35 -1.58 2.27
CA ALA A 63 18.67 -0.51 3.23
C ALA A 63 19.85 0.35 2.79
N ILE A 64 20.92 -0.27 2.30
CA ILE A 64 22.12 0.41 1.80
C ILE A 64 21.78 1.28 0.59
N THR A 65 21.06 0.73 -0.40
CA THR A 65 20.70 1.47 -1.61
C THR A 65 19.67 2.56 -1.33
N ALA A 66 18.74 2.32 -0.40
CA ALA A 66 17.72 3.30 -0.02
C ALA A 66 18.23 4.38 0.94
N GLN A 67 19.48 4.27 1.43
CA GLN A 67 20.05 5.12 2.49
C GLN A 67 19.13 5.21 3.73
N LEU A 68 18.39 4.14 4.02
CA LEU A 68 17.45 4.06 5.12
C LEU A 68 17.88 2.94 6.06
N SER A 69 17.72 3.12 7.36
CA SER A 69 18.08 2.05 8.30
C SER A 69 17.15 0.84 8.11
N GLU A 70 17.68 -0.36 8.32
CA GLU A 70 16.91 -1.61 8.26
C GLU A 70 15.67 -1.60 9.17
N THR A 71 15.72 -0.83 10.26
CA THR A 71 14.59 -0.64 11.17
C THR A 71 13.41 0.08 10.52
N VAL A 72 13.67 1.05 9.63
CA VAL A 72 12.64 1.78 8.90
C VAL A 72 12.01 0.92 7.82
N LEU A 73 12.81 0.11 7.11
CA LEU A 73 12.34 -0.86 6.12
C LEU A 73 11.53 -2.01 6.73
N LYS A 74 11.86 -2.46 7.95
CA LYS A 74 11.06 -3.48 8.67
C LYS A 74 9.75 -2.94 9.25
N SER A 75 9.64 -1.61 9.42
CA SER A 75 8.44 -0.94 9.91
C SER A 75 7.56 -0.31 8.82
N ALA A 76 8.02 -0.35 7.56
CA ALA A 76 7.31 0.14 6.38
C ALA A 76 6.38 -0.95 5.82
#